data_AF-A0A7H4MFR1-F1
#
_entry.id   AF-A0A7H4MFR1-F1
#
_cell.length_a   1.000
_cell.length_b   1.000
_cell.length_c   1.000
_cell.angle_alpha   90.00
_cell.angle_beta   90.00
_cell.angle_gamma   90.00
#
_symmetry.space_group_name_H-M   'P 1'
#
loop_
_entity.id
_entity.type
_entity.pdbx_description
1 polymer ?
#
loop_
_entity_poly.entity_id
_entity_poly.type
_entity_poly.pdbx_seq_one_letter_code
_entity_poly.pdbx_strand_id
1 'polypeptide(L)'
;MINAVRGNRSPVVDISFPEIEKFDRLPEPRADGPTAFVSIMEGCNKYCTYCVVPYTRGEEVSRPCDDILFEIAQLAAQGVREVNLLGQNVNAWRGENYDGTTGSFADLLRLVAAIDGIDRIRFTTSHPIEFTDDIIEVYRDTPELVSFLHLPVQSGSDRVLNLDGTHPYRTGVQSDYSQAA
;
A
#
# COMPACT_ATOMS: atom_id res chain seq x y z
N MET A 1 -4.62 -22.04 26.31
CA MET A 1 -6.10 -22.10 26.21
C MET A 1 -6.70 -23.50 26.42
N ILE A 2 -6.15 -24.56 25.80
CA ILE A 2 -6.67 -25.95 25.90
C ILE A 2 -6.83 -26.46 27.35
N ASN A 3 -5.91 -26.11 28.25
CA ASN A 3 -5.98 -26.54 29.65
C ASN A 3 -7.14 -25.90 30.43
N ALA A 4 -7.59 -24.69 30.07
CA ALA A 4 -8.71 -24.00 30.71
C ALA A 4 -10.07 -24.62 30.33
N VAL A 5 -10.23 -25.01 29.06
CA VAL A 5 -11.42 -25.73 28.57
C VAL A 5 -11.53 -27.11 29.22
N ARG A 6 -10.40 -27.81 29.40
CA ARG A 6 -10.37 -29.14 30.02
C ARG A 6 -10.69 -29.13 31.51
N GLY A 7 -10.38 -28.04 32.23
CA GLY A 7 -10.67 -27.90 33.66
C GLY A 7 -12.12 -27.51 33.96
N ASN A 8 -12.62 -26.45 33.33
CA ASN A 8 -13.92 -25.85 33.68
C ASN A 8 -15.07 -26.23 32.75
N ARG A 9 -14.81 -26.91 31.62
CA ARG A 9 -15.81 -27.26 30.59
C ARG A 9 -16.61 -26.08 30.01
N SER A 10 -16.20 -24.84 30.29
CA SER A 10 -16.80 -23.65 29.72
C SER A 10 -16.23 -23.36 28.32
N PRO A 11 -17.05 -22.88 27.37
CA PRO A 11 -16.56 -22.41 26.09
C PRO A 11 -15.63 -21.21 26.30
N VAL A 12 -14.44 -21.27 25.71
CA VAL A 12 -13.45 -20.19 25.72
C VAL A 12 -13.28 -19.72 24.28
N VAL A 13 -13.42 -18.43 24.04
CA VAL A 13 -13.16 -17.80 22.74
C VAL A 13 -11.79 -17.11 22.83
N ASP A 14 -10.88 -17.49 21.95
CA ASP A 14 -9.61 -16.79 21.80
C ASP A 14 -9.84 -15.48 21.07
N ILE A 15 -9.64 -14.37 21.76
CA ILE A 15 -9.61 -13.02 21.18
C ILE A 15 -8.19 -12.45 21.19
N SER A 16 -7.19 -13.25 21.57
CA SER A 16 -5.80 -12.84 21.47
C SER A 16 -5.40 -12.93 19.99
N PHE A 17 -5.25 -11.76 19.39
CA PHE A 17 -4.54 -11.65 18.12
C PHE A 17 -3.07 -11.66 18.47
N PRO A 18 -2.27 -12.65 18.02
CA PRO A 18 -0.83 -12.49 18.08
C PRO A 18 -0.47 -11.20 17.33
N GLU A 19 0.33 -10.33 17.94
CA GLU A 19 1.07 -9.28 17.23
C GLU A 19 2.03 -9.99 16.27
N ILE A 20 1.52 -10.42 15.13
CA ILE A 20 2.34 -10.70 13.98
C ILE A 20 2.54 -9.33 13.35
N GLU A 21 3.76 -8.80 13.38
CA GLU A 21 4.02 -7.60 12.58
C GLU A 21 3.67 -7.92 11.13
N LYS A 22 2.96 -6.97 10.49
CA LYS A 22 2.17 -7.18 9.27
C LYS A 22 2.96 -7.89 8.14
N PHE A 23 4.28 -7.70 8.09
CA PHE A 23 5.14 -8.20 7.01
C PHE A 23 6.20 -9.23 7.45
N ASP A 24 6.31 -9.56 8.74
CA ASP A 24 7.39 -10.43 9.27
C ASP A 24 7.34 -11.88 8.78
N ARG A 25 6.16 -12.34 8.33
CA ARG A 25 5.92 -13.74 7.96
C ARG A 25 5.10 -13.85 6.68
N LEU A 26 5.57 -13.22 5.62
CA LEU A 26 5.02 -13.44 4.28
C LEU A 26 5.41 -14.85 3.78
N PRO A 27 4.49 -15.57 3.11
CA PRO A 27 4.82 -16.82 2.44
C PRO A 27 5.81 -16.56 1.30
N GLU A 28 6.55 -17.60 0.89
CA GLU A 28 7.45 -17.48 -0.27
C GLU A 28 6.65 -17.08 -1.53
N PRO A 29 7.14 -16.10 -2.31
CA PRO A 29 6.46 -15.65 -3.52
C PRO A 29 6.35 -16.79 -4.52
N ARG A 30 5.11 -17.10 -4.95
CA ARG A 30 4.85 -18.13 -5.94
C ARG A 30 3.93 -17.59 -7.03
N ALA A 31 4.38 -17.69 -8.28
CA ALA A 31 3.59 -17.29 -9.44
C ALA A 31 2.90 -18.50 -10.09
N ASP A 32 1.65 -18.30 -10.51
CA ASP A 32 0.88 -19.27 -11.32
C ASP A 32 0.42 -18.61 -12.63
N GLY A 33 1.32 -17.84 -13.25
CA GLY A 33 1.05 -17.08 -14.46
C GLY A 33 2.00 -15.90 -14.68
N PRO A 34 1.75 -15.11 -15.73
CA PRO A 34 2.59 -13.96 -16.10
C PRO A 34 2.37 -12.73 -15.22
N THR A 35 1.42 -12.77 -14.28
CA THR A 35 1.02 -11.64 -13.43
C THR A 35 1.05 -12.03 -11.97
N ALA A 36 1.54 -11.13 -11.11
CA ALA A 36 1.51 -11.30 -9.66
C ALA A 36 1.02 -10.05 -8.94
N PHE A 37 0.54 -10.23 -7.71
CA PHE A 37 0.11 -9.17 -6.81
C PHE A 37 1.09 -9.08 -5.65
N VAL A 38 1.59 -7.87 -5.37
CA VAL A 38 2.59 -7.64 -4.32
C VAL A 38 2.06 -6.58 -3.37
N SER A 39 1.84 -6.97 -2.12
CA SER A 39 1.43 -6.05 -1.06
C SER A 39 2.63 -5.23 -0.58
N ILE A 40 2.57 -3.92 -0.76
CA ILE A 40 3.65 -2.98 -0.41
C ILE A 40 3.38 -2.21 0.88
N MET A 41 2.12 -2.15 1.31
CA MET A 41 1.73 -1.48 2.55
C MET A 41 0.39 -1.98 3.06
N GLU A 42 0.13 -1.78 4.36
CA GLU A 42 -1.15 -2.08 4.98
C GLU A 42 -1.53 -1.00 5.99
N GLY A 43 -2.83 -0.68 6.05
CA GLY A 43 -3.38 0.37 6.91
C GLY A 43 -3.69 1.64 6.13
N CYS A 44 -4.34 2.59 6.79
CA CYS A 44 -4.71 3.86 6.16
C CYS A 44 -4.83 4.96 7.22
N ASN A 45 -4.15 6.07 7.00
CA ASN A 45 -4.18 7.24 7.88
C ASN A 45 -5.19 8.29 7.37
N LYS A 46 -5.94 7.97 6.30
CA LYS A 46 -7.01 8.81 5.76
C LYS A 46 -8.33 8.45 6.43
N TYR A 47 -8.77 9.33 7.33
CA TYR A 47 -10.01 9.19 8.08
C TYR A 47 -11.22 9.69 7.27
N CYS A 48 -11.47 9.03 6.14
CA CYS A 48 -12.68 9.30 5.38
C CYS A 48 -13.91 8.87 6.17
N THR A 49 -14.96 9.69 6.23
CA THR A 49 -16.12 9.45 7.11
C THR A 49 -16.86 8.13 6.87
N TYR A 50 -16.76 7.58 5.67
CA TYR A 50 -17.37 6.30 5.29
C TYR A 50 -16.43 5.09 5.47
N CYS A 51 -15.14 5.33 5.73
CA CYS A 51 -14.11 4.30 5.65
C CYS A 51 -13.82 3.68 7.02
N VAL A 52 -13.97 2.36 7.11
CA VAL A 52 -13.70 1.58 8.33
C VAL A 52 -12.23 1.18 8.48
N VAL A 53 -11.42 1.37 7.43
CA VAL A 53 -10.04 0.84 7.34
C VAL A 53 -9.15 1.31 8.48
N PRO A 54 -9.09 2.61 8.85
CA PRO A 54 -8.20 3.07 9.93
C PRO A 54 -8.44 2.32 11.26
N TYR A 55 -9.69 1.92 11.51
CA TYR A 55 -10.08 1.22 12.75
C TYR A 55 -9.87 -0.29 12.71
N THR A 56 -9.79 -0.88 11.51
CA THR A 56 -9.75 -2.35 11.34
C THR A 56 -8.42 -2.86 10.85
N ARG A 57 -7.62 -2.00 10.21
CA ARG A 57 -6.29 -2.30 9.66
C ARG A 57 -5.18 -1.49 10.33
N GLY A 58 -5.55 -0.57 11.23
CA GLY A 58 -4.65 0.32 11.92
C GLY A 58 -4.00 1.35 10.99
N GLU A 59 -2.96 1.97 11.52
CA GLU A 59 -2.18 3.00 10.84
C GLU A 59 -1.41 2.42 9.64
N GLU A 60 -1.05 3.33 8.71
CA GLU A 60 -0.23 3.00 7.55
C GLU A 60 1.13 2.47 7.98
N VAL A 61 1.45 1.25 7.52
CA VAL A 61 2.76 0.64 7.65
C VAL A 61 3.23 0.30 6.25
N SER A 62 4.34 0.92 5.84
CA SER A 62 4.99 0.62 4.57
C SER A 62 5.95 -0.55 4.76
N ARG A 63 5.91 -1.50 3.84
CA ARG A 63 6.92 -2.56 3.79
C ARG A 63 8.26 -1.97 3.32
N PRO A 64 9.41 -2.44 3.87
CA PRO A 64 10.73 -2.00 3.42
C PRO A 64 10.93 -2.18 1.90
N CYS A 65 11.67 -1.26 1.29
CA CYS A 65 11.90 -1.24 -0.15
C CYS A 65 12.57 -2.54 -0.62
N ASP A 66 13.62 -2.94 0.09
CA ASP A 66 14.43 -4.11 -0.26
C ASP A 66 13.60 -5.40 -0.25
N ASP A 67 12.69 -5.56 0.71
CA ASP A 67 11.82 -6.73 0.78
C ASP A 67 10.84 -6.80 -0.40
N ILE A 68 10.33 -5.65 -0.84
CA ILE A 68 9.44 -5.55 -2.01
C ILE A 68 10.22 -5.91 -3.28
N LEU A 69 11.40 -5.31 -3.47
CA LEU A 69 12.24 -5.54 -4.64
C LEU A 69 12.71 -7.00 -4.70
N PHE A 70 13.07 -7.58 -3.55
CA PHE A 70 13.47 -8.98 -3.46
C PHE A 70 12.34 -9.93 -3.87
N GLU A 71 11.12 -9.73 -3.35
CA GLU A 71 9.96 -10.52 -3.75
C GLU A 71 9.66 -10.39 -5.26
N ILE A 72 9.71 -9.16 -5.80
CA ILE A 72 9.46 -8.94 -7.23
C ILE A 72 10.54 -9.60 -8.08
N ALA A 73 11.81 -9.54 -7.68
CA ALA A 73 12.89 -10.22 -8.39
C ALA A 73 12.70 -11.75 -8.38
N GLN A 74 12.24 -12.34 -7.27
CA GLN A 74 11.91 -13.76 -7.19
C GLN A 74 10.74 -14.13 -8.11
N LEU A 75 9.72 -13.27 -8.21
CA LEU A 75 8.58 -13.45 -9.11
C LEU A 75 9.01 -13.31 -10.58
N ALA A 76 9.88 -12.36 -10.91
CA ALA A 76 10.45 -12.19 -12.25
C ALA A 76 11.23 -13.44 -12.69
N ALA A 77 12.04 -14.01 -11.78
CA ALA A 77 12.76 -15.27 -12.03
C ALA A 77 11.83 -16.47 -12.29
N GLN A 78 10.58 -16.41 -11.81
CA GLN A 78 9.52 -17.40 -12.07
C GLN A 78 8.75 -17.14 -13.37
N GLY A 79 9.11 -16.09 -14.12
CA GLY A 79 8.48 -15.75 -15.40
C GLY A 79 7.30 -14.77 -15.30
N VAL A 80 7.11 -14.12 -14.14
CA VAL A 80 6.18 -12.99 -14.02
C VAL A 80 6.69 -11.83 -14.85
N ARG A 81 5.82 -11.23 -15.67
CA ARG A 81 6.10 -10.07 -16.51
C ARG A 81 5.30 -8.83 -16.10
N GLU A 82 4.20 -8.99 -15.36
CA GLU A 82 3.40 -7.89 -14.83
C GLU A 82 3.24 -7.99 -13.32
N VAL A 83 3.55 -6.92 -12.59
CA VAL A 83 3.30 -6.83 -11.14
C VAL A 83 2.24 -5.79 -10.82
N ASN A 84 1.36 -6.14 -9.90
CA ASN A 84 0.32 -5.26 -9.37
C ASN A 84 0.65 -4.94 -7.91
N LEU A 85 1.08 -3.70 -7.66
CA LEU A 85 1.36 -3.21 -6.31
C LEU A 85 0.05 -2.92 -5.58
N LEU A 86 -0.09 -3.48 -4.38
CA LEU A 86 -1.31 -3.43 -3.58
C LEU A 86 -1.08 -2.82 -2.20
N GLY A 87 -2.14 -2.20 -1.69
CA GLY A 87 -2.23 -1.61 -0.36
C GLY A 87 -3.67 -1.11 -0.14
N GLN A 88 -3.90 -0.29 0.89
CA GLN A 88 -5.15 0.49 1.00
C GLN A 88 -4.98 1.92 0.47
N ASN A 89 -3.75 2.44 0.45
CA ASN A 89 -3.40 3.76 -0.02
C ASN A 89 -2.00 3.76 -0.65
N VAL A 90 -1.80 3.02 -1.75
CA VAL A 90 -0.46 2.68 -2.29
C VAL A 90 0.45 3.87 -2.55
N ASN A 91 -0.10 5.01 -2.98
CA ASN A 91 0.69 6.21 -3.27
C ASN A 91 1.13 6.99 -2.03
N ALA A 92 0.66 6.61 -0.83
CA ALA A 92 1.22 7.04 0.44
C ALA A 92 2.41 6.19 0.90
N TRP A 93 2.84 5.17 0.14
CA TRP A 93 3.99 4.35 0.51
C TRP A 93 5.22 5.23 0.80
N ARG A 94 5.81 5.02 1.96
CA ARG A 94 7.03 5.65 2.46
C ARG A 94 7.80 4.58 3.22
N GLY A 95 8.65 3.83 2.51
CA GLY A 95 9.42 2.72 3.09
C GLY A 95 10.89 3.07 3.27
N GLU A 96 11.55 2.32 4.14
CA GLU A 96 13.00 2.39 4.34
C GLU A 96 13.73 1.76 3.13
N ASN A 97 14.75 2.46 2.64
CA ASN A 97 15.68 2.00 1.61
C ASN A 97 16.92 1.33 2.26
N TYR A 98 17.72 0.63 1.47
CA TYR A 98 18.96 -0.04 1.92
C TYR A 98 19.96 0.86 2.68
N ASP A 99 19.92 2.17 2.47
CA ASP A 99 20.81 3.16 3.10
C ASP A 99 20.19 3.83 4.34
N GLY A 100 19.02 3.38 4.78
CA GLY A 100 18.27 3.93 5.90
C GLY A 100 17.50 5.21 5.58
N THR A 101 17.49 5.66 4.32
CA THR A 101 16.65 6.77 3.88
C THR A 101 15.21 6.33 3.65
N THR A 102 14.26 7.27 3.67
CA THR A 102 12.87 6.99 3.32
C THR A 102 12.65 7.25 1.83
N GLY A 103 12.24 6.22 1.08
CA GLY A 103 11.85 6.32 -0.32
C GLY A 103 10.40 6.79 -0.48
N SER A 104 10.11 7.46 -1.60
CA SER A 104 8.75 7.78 -2.02
C SER A 104 8.14 6.66 -2.86
N PHE A 105 6.82 6.69 -3.07
CA PHE A 105 6.17 5.76 -3.99
C PHE A 105 6.68 5.92 -5.44
N ALA A 106 7.04 7.14 -5.84
CA ALA A 106 7.63 7.39 -7.15
C ALA A 106 9.01 6.73 -7.30
N ASP A 107 9.82 6.73 -6.23
CA ASP A 107 11.12 6.03 -6.22
C ASP A 107 10.92 4.53 -6.33
N LEU A 108 9.98 3.95 -5.57
CA LEU A 108 9.66 2.52 -5.63
C LEU A 108 9.23 2.11 -7.04
N LEU A 109 8.36 2.87 -7.72
CA LEU A 109 7.94 2.56 -9.09
C LEU A 109 9.13 2.49 -10.05
N ARG A 110 10.08 3.44 -9.96
CA ARG A 110 11.29 3.44 -10.80
C ARG A 110 12.23 2.28 -10.47
N LEU A 111 12.38 1.94 -9.19
CA LEU A 111 13.19 0.80 -8.76
C LEU A 111 12.59 -0.53 -9.26
N VAL A 112 11.27 -0.70 -9.17
CA VAL A 112 10.58 -1.88 -9.71
C VAL A 112 10.70 -1.96 -11.23
N ALA A 113 10.64 -0.82 -11.93
CA ALA A 113 10.80 -0.76 -13.39
C ALA A 113 12.20 -1.18 -13.85
N ALA A 114 13.22 -0.98 -13.00
CA ALA A 114 14.58 -1.40 -13.28
C ALA A 114 14.83 -2.91 -13.10
N ILE A 115 13.84 -3.69 -12.64
CA ILE A 115 13.99 -5.14 -12.44
C ILE A 115 13.88 -5.86 -13.78
N ASP A 116 14.96 -6.52 -14.19
CA ASP A 116 14.99 -7.37 -15.37
C ASP A 116 13.88 -8.43 -15.33
N GLY A 117 13.08 -8.48 -16.39
CA GLY A 117 11.96 -9.41 -16.54
C GLY A 117 10.60 -8.82 -16.21
N ILE A 118 10.52 -7.67 -15.53
CA ILE A 118 9.26 -6.96 -15.33
C ILE A 118 9.04 -6.00 -16.52
N ASP A 119 7.98 -6.27 -17.30
CA ASP A 119 7.61 -5.42 -18.44
C ASP A 119 6.53 -4.38 -18.07
N ARG A 120 5.75 -4.67 -17.02
CA ARG A 120 4.52 -3.93 -16.70
C ARG A 120 4.33 -3.79 -15.20
N ILE A 121 4.07 -2.57 -14.78
CA ILE A 121 3.75 -2.21 -13.40
C ILE A 121 2.35 -1.64 -13.38
N ARG A 122 1.52 -2.14 -12.48
CA ARG A 122 0.22 -1.59 -12.11
C ARG A 122 0.21 -1.32 -10.61
N PHE A 123 -0.66 -0.41 -10.20
CA PHE A 123 -1.00 -0.25 -8.80
C PHE A 123 -2.50 0.02 -8.68
N THR A 124 -3.07 -0.37 -7.55
CA THR A 124 -4.49 -0.15 -7.23
C THR A 124 -4.59 0.47 -5.85
N THR A 125 -5.66 1.22 -5.59
CA THR A 125 -5.96 1.94 -4.32
C THR A 125 -5.11 3.19 -4.05
N SER A 126 -5.21 4.19 -4.92
CA SER A 126 -4.57 5.49 -4.72
C SER A 126 -5.49 6.48 -3.99
N HIS A 127 -4.93 7.33 -3.14
CA HIS A 127 -5.66 8.49 -2.59
C HIS A 127 -5.29 9.77 -3.36
N PRO A 128 -6.26 10.58 -3.82
CA PRO A 128 -5.95 11.75 -4.66
C PRO A 128 -5.08 12.83 -4.02
N ILE A 129 -5.16 13.02 -2.71
CA ILE A 129 -4.28 13.94 -1.97
C ILE A 129 -2.81 13.53 -2.05
N GLU A 130 -2.54 12.22 -2.18
CA GLU A 130 -1.18 11.65 -2.25
C GLU A 130 -0.69 11.52 -3.69
N PHE A 131 -1.42 12.08 -4.66
CA PHE A 131 -1.05 12.02 -6.07
C PHE A 131 -0.23 13.25 -6.45
N THR A 132 1.03 13.21 -6.06
CA THR A 132 2.01 14.29 -6.21
C THR A 132 2.62 14.34 -7.61
N ASP A 133 3.27 15.47 -7.95
CA ASP A 133 3.86 15.71 -9.28
C ASP A 133 4.95 14.70 -9.64
N ASP A 134 5.67 14.17 -8.67
CA ASP A 134 6.69 13.12 -8.87
C ASP A 134 6.10 11.83 -9.46
N ILE A 135 4.90 11.42 -9.03
CA ILE A 135 4.17 10.28 -9.59
C ILE A 135 3.72 10.59 -11.02
N ILE A 136 3.29 11.83 -11.30
CA ILE A 136 2.96 12.27 -12.67
C ILE A 136 4.19 12.15 -13.57
N GLU A 137 5.36 12.54 -13.09
CA GLU A 137 6.60 12.39 -13.84
C GLU A 137 6.99 10.92 -14.07
N VAL A 138 6.69 9.99 -13.15
CA VAL A 138 6.87 8.54 -13.40
C VAL A 138 6.03 8.09 -14.60
N TYR A 139 4.76 8.51 -14.70
CA TYR A 139 3.93 8.20 -15.88
C TYR A 139 4.50 8.76 -17.19
N ARG A 140 5.31 9.82 -17.12
CA ARG A 140 5.96 10.42 -18.29
C ARG A 140 7.21 9.64 -18.70
N ASP A 141 8.05 9.29 -17.73
CA ASP A 141 9.42 8.83 -17.98
C ASP A 141 9.64 7.31 -17.83
N THR A 142 8.68 6.58 -17.25
CA THR A 142 8.81 5.15 -16.92
C THR A 142 7.83 4.32 -17.77
N PRO A 143 8.26 3.74 -18.91
CA PRO A 143 7.38 3.04 -19.85
C PRO A 143 6.79 1.73 -19.31
N GLU A 144 7.43 1.12 -18.30
CA GLU A 144 6.94 -0.08 -17.61
C GLU A 144 5.67 0.24 -16.80
N LEU A 145 5.51 1.48 -16.32
CA LEU A 145 4.28 1.91 -15.68
C LEU A 145 3.17 2.05 -16.72
N VAL A 146 2.18 1.17 -16.64
CA VAL A 146 1.13 1.13 -17.65
C VAL A 146 0.25 2.39 -17.60
N SER A 147 -0.28 2.83 -18.74
CA SER A 147 -1.20 3.97 -18.84
C SER A 147 -2.61 3.66 -18.29
N PHE A 148 -2.68 3.31 -17.00
CA PHE A 148 -3.88 3.08 -16.23
C PHE A 148 -3.68 3.69 -14.84
N LEU A 149 -4.71 4.41 -14.38
CA LEU A 149 -4.70 5.08 -13.08
C LEU A 149 -5.99 4.75 -12.33
N HIS A 150 -5.86 4.00 -11.22
CA HIS A 150 -6.97 3.75 -10.30
C HIS A 150 -7.05 4.85 -9.24
N LEU A 151 -7.82 5.92 -9.53
CA LEU A 151 -7.93 7.10 -8.68
C LEU A 151 -9.38 7.38 -8.25
N PRO A 152 -9.84 6.78 -7.13
CA PRO A 152 -11.17 7.05 -6.60
C PRO A 152 -11.23 8.45 -5.96
N VAL A 153 -11.87 9.39 -6.67
CA VAL A 153 -12.09 10.78 -6.21
C VAL A 153 -13.23 10.93 -5.21
N GLN A 154 -13.96 9.85 -4.94
CA GLN A 154 -15.12 9.75 -4.03
C GLN A 154 -16.35 10.55 -4.49
N SER A 155 -16.21 11.85 -4.76
CA SER A 155 -17.29 12.74 -5.19
C SER A 155 -16.77 13.88 -6.07
N GLY A 156 -17.64 14.40 -6.94
CA GLY A 156 -17.37 15.62 -7.73
C GLY A 156 -17.89 16.91 -7.08
N SER A 157 -18.41 16.85 -5.84
CA SER A 157 -18.99 18.00 -5.15
C SER A 157 -18.10 18.45 -3.98
N ASP A 158 -17.58 19.68 -4.03
CA ASP A 158 -16.81 20.31 -2.93
C ASP A 158 -17.53 20.17 -1.59
N ARG A 159 -18.86 20.39 -1.57
CA ARG A 159 -19.68 20.26 -0.36
C ARG A 159 -19.62 18.85 0.22
N VAL A 160 -19.66 17.81 -0.63
CA VAL A 160 -19.61 16.41 -0.19
C VAL A 160 -18.21 16.03 0.25
N LEU A 161 -17.18 16.40 -0.51
CA LEU A 161 -15.78 16.15 -0.16
C LEU A 161 -15.39 16.77 1.20
N ASN A 162 -15.93 17.94 1.51
CA ASN A 162 -15.79 18.58 2.83
C ASN A 162 -16.44 17.79 3.96
N LEU A 163 -17.57 17.13 3.70
CA LEU A 163 -18.22 16.25 4.68
C LEU A 163 -17.46 14.94 4.83
N ASP A 164 -16.81 14.46 3.76
CA ASP A 164 -16.11 13.18 3.75
C ASP A 164 -14.72 13.23 4.40
N GLY A 165 -14.22 14.41 4.75
CA GLY A 165 -12.89 14.61 5.32
C GLY A 165 -11.76 14.54 4.28
N THR A 166 -12.06 14.74 3.00
CA THR A 166 -11.12 14.54 1.87
C THR A 166 -10.70 15.85 1.18
N HIS A 167 -10.67 16.99 1.89
CA HIS A 167 -10.30 18.29 1.30
C HIS A 167 -8.79 18.63 1.48
N PRO A 168 -8.10 19.28 0.49
CA PRO A 168 -8.64 19.93 -0.69
C PRO A 168 -8.02 19.50 -2.03
N TYR A 169 -8.86 19.03 -2.96
CA TYR A 169 -8.53 18.93 -4.40
C TYR A 169 -8.26 20.31 -5.07
N ARG A 170 -8.15 21.40 -4.28
CA ARG A 170 -7.76 22.71 -4.76
C ARG A 170 -6.24 22.81 -4.68
N THR A 171 -5.61 22.97 -5.84
CA THR A 171 -4.26 23.51 -5.98
C THR A 171 -4.10 24.74 -5.08
N GLY A 172 -3.33 24.61 -3.99
CA GLY A 172 -2.87 25.76 -3.19
C GLY A 172 -3.33 25.88 -1.73
N VAL A 173 -3.93 24.87 -1.10
CA VAL A 173 -4.16 24.90 0.37
C VAL A 173 -3.60 23.63 1.01
N GLN A 174 -2.35 23.69 1.45
CA GLN A 174 -1.77 22.76 2.41
C GLN A 174 -2.54 22.92 3.73
N SER A 175 -3.41 21.97 4.07
CA SER A 175 -3.93 21.87 5.43
C SER A 175 -2.96 21.02 6.24
N ASP A 176 -2.35 21.64 7.25
CA ASP A 176 -1.48 21.01 8.25
C ASP A 176 -2.15 19.78 8.88
N TYR A 177 -1.75 18.59 8.42
CA TYR A 177 -1.99 17.32 9.15
C TYR A 177 -0.81 16.95 10.05
N SER A 178 0.08 17.90 10.37
CA SER A 178 1.30 17.70 11.16
C SER A 178 1.12 17.72 12.68
N GLN A 179 -0.12 17.67 13.20
CA GLN A 179 -0.39 17.77 14.65
C GLN A 179 -1.07 16.54 15.29
N ALA A 180 -1.02 15.38 14.65
CA ALA A 180 -1.42 14.12 15.31
C ALA A 180 -0.25 13.12 15.24
N ALA A 181 0.75 13.36 16.09
CA ALA A 181 1.76 12.40 16.52
C ALA A 181 1.94 12.56 18.03
#